data_AF-A0A6M2BX06-F1
#
_entry.id   AF-A0A6M2BX06-F1
#
_cell.length_a   1.000
_cell.length_b   1.000
_cell.length_c   1.000
_cell.angle_alpha   90.00
_cell.angle_beta   90.00
_cell.angle_gamma   90.00
#
_symmetry.space_group_name_H-M   'P 1'
#
loop_
_entity.id
_entity.type
_entity.pdbx_description
1 polymer ?
#
loop_
_entity_poly.entity_id
_entity_poly.type
_entity_poly.pdbx_seq_one_letter_code
_entity_poly.pdbx_strand_id
1 'polypeptide(L)'
;MARGANRGDMAAGMSAMLMLSVLLSWIPGFGTLVAGIVGGKLASGFGAAFVAALLPGVIIGVLLFFLATLFAGLPIIGFVAGMGGLALAGMQVAALLVGAVIGGLLAS
;
A
#
# COMPACT_ATOMS: atom_id res chain seq x y z
N MET A 1 18.53 44.96 20.14
CA MET A 1 17.15 44.49 19.90
C MET A 1 17.21 43.19 19.12
N ALA A 2 16.64 42.12 19.65
CA ALA A 2 16.72 40.76 19.12
C ALA A 2 15.57 40.46 18.14
N ARG A 3 15.85 39.66 17.11
CA ARG A 3 15.10 38.41 16.84
C ARG A 3 15.83 37.57 15.80
N GLY A 4 16.27 36.40 16.24
CA GLY A 4 17.09 35.47 15.51
C GLY A 4 16.34 34.82 14.35
N ALA A 5 17.10 34.53 13.29
CA ALA A 5 16.72 33.59 12.27
C ALA A 5 16.30 32.27 12.94
N ASN A 6 15.06 31.84 12.70
CA ASN A 6 14.59 30.53 13.13
C ASN A 6 15.39 29.47 12.40
N ARG A 7 16.47 29.03 13.04
CA ARG A 7 17.20 27.81 12.75
C ARG A 7 16.23 26.69 13.10
N GLY A 8 15.34 26.36 12.17
CA GLY A 8 14.41 25.25 12.33
C GLY A 8 15.25 24.03 12.65
N ASP A 9 15.11 23.54 13.88
CA ASP A 9 15.91 22.44 14.38
C ASP A 9 15.77 21.28 13.40
N MET A 10 16.84 20.95 12.67
CA MET A 10 16.84 19.84 11.72
C MET A 10 16.37 18.56 12.42
N ALA A 11 16.72 18.41 13.70
CA ALA A 11 16.23 17.34 14.57
C ALA A 11 14.69 17.36 14.75
N ALA A 12 14.09 18.53 14.95
CA ALA A 12 12.62 18.69 15.02
C ALA A 12 11.96 18.45 13.65
N GLY A 13 12.63 18.83 12.55
CA GLY A 13 12.19 18.52 11.19
C GLY A 13 12.23 17.02 10.88
N MET A 14 13.32 16.34 11.25
CA MET A 14 13.49 14.89 11.05
C MET A 14 12.51 14.09 11.92
N SER A 15 12.28 14.49 13.17
CA SER A 15 11.30 13.84 14.04
C SER A 15 9.87 14.06 13.55
N ALA A 16 9.54 15.27 13.08
CA ALA A 16 8.26 15.55 12.45
C ALA A 16 8.07 14.77 11.14
N MET A 17 9.10 14.64 10.31
CA MET A 17 9.07 13.81 9.09
C MET A 17 8.93 12.32 9.40
N LEU A 18 9.57 11.81 10.46
CA LEU A 18 9.41 10.42 10.91
C LEU A 18 8.02 10.17 11.47
N MET A 19 7.51 11.06 12.33
CA MET A 19 6.14 10.98 12.83
C MET A 19 5.15 11.03 11.68
N LEU A 20 5.28 11.98 10.74
CA LEU A 20 4.43 12.05 9.56
C LEU A 20 4.57 10.83 8.66
N SER A 21 5.76 10.26 8.48
CA SER A 21 5.94 9.03 7.68
C SER A 21 5.29 7.81 8.34
N VAL A 22 5.34 7.69 9.67
CA VAL A 22 4.65 6.63 10.44
C VAL A 22 3.14 6.87 10.44
N LEU A 23 2.70 8.13 10.51
CA LEU A 23 1.28 8.50 10.47
C LEU A 23 0.68 8.30 9.07
N LEU A 24 1.42 8.64 8.00
CA LEU A 24 1.01 8.45 6.60
C LEU A 24 1.21 7.02 6.10
N SER A 25 2.21 6.27 6.59
CA SER A 25 2.38 4.85 6.22
C SER A 25 1.20 4.00 6.63
N TRP A 26 0.41 4.49 7.60
CA TRP A 26 -0.80 3.86 8.08
C TRP A 26 -2.09 4.44 7.49
N ILE A 27 -2.04 5.32 6.48
CA ILE A 27 -3.25 5.77 5.76
C ILE A 27 -3.52 4.82 4.59
N PRO A 28 -4.37 3.79 4.77
CA PRO A 28 -4.84 2.97 3.66
C PRO A 28 -5.50 3.86 2.60
N GLY A 29 -5.11 3.69 1.34
CA GLY A 29 -5.62 4.50 0.22
C GLY A 29 -4.54 5.36 -0.44
N PHE A 30 -3.86 6.25 0.28
CA PHE A 30 -2.87 7.16 -0.34
C PHE A 30 -1.60 6.44 -0.78
N GLY A 31 -1.06 5.56 0.08
CA GLY A 31 0.11 4.74 -0.27
C GLY A 31 -0.17 3.76 -1.41
N THR A 32 -1.37 3.18 -1.44
CA THR A 32 -1.79 2.26 -2.50
C THR A 32 -2.10 2.97 -3.81
N LEU A 33 -2.60 4.21 -3.77
CA LEU A 33 -2.78 5.05 -4.96
C LEU A 33 -1.42 5.35 -5.62
N VAL A 34 -0.41 5.78 -4.85
CA VAL A 34 0.93 6.08 -5.37
C VAL A 34 1.62 4.81 -5.89
N ALA A 35 1.54 3.70 -5.16
CA ALA A 35 2.05 2.41 -5.61
C ALA A 35 1.37 1.95 -6.90
N GLY A 36 0.06 2.17 -7.02
CA GLY A 36 -0.70 1.94 -8.24
C GLY A 36 -0.18 2.79 -9.40
N ILE A 37 0.01 4.09 -9.22
CA ILE A 37 0.52 4.99 -10.27
C ILE A 37 1.91 4.54 -10.75
N VAL A 38 2.82 4.21 -9.83
CA VAL A 38 4.18 3.76 -10.20
C VAL A 38 4.13 2.39 -10.90
N GLY A 39 3.36 1.43 -10.37
CA GLY A 39 3.20 0.10 -10.97
C GLY A 39 2.52 0.12 -12.33
N GLY A 40 1.49 0.96 -12.50
CA GLY A 40 0.80 1.18 -13.77
C GLY A 40 1.71 1.77 -14.84
N LYS A 41 2.57 2.74 -14.46
CA LYS A 41 3.58 3.30 -15.38
C LYS A 41 4.59 2.24 -15.85
N LEU A 42 4.92 1.28 -14.99
CA LEU A 42 5.85 0.19 -15.31
C LEU A 42 5.22 -0.92 -16.16
N ALA A 43 3.91 -1.14 -16.05
CA ALA A 43 3.17 -2.19 -16.76
C ALA A 43 2.82 -1.83 -18.22
N SER A 44 3.04 -0.58 -18.64
CA SER A 44 2.86 -0.06 -20.03
C SER A 44 1.59 -0.56 -20.73
N GLY A 45 0.42 -0.36 -20.10
CA GLY A 45 -0.89 -0.65 -20.70
C GLY A 45 -1.99 -0.96 -19.68
N PHE A 46 -3.24 -0.59 -19.99
CA PHE A 46 -4.40 -0.71 -19.09
C PHE A 46 -4.65 -2.15 -18.61
N GLY A 47 -4.64 -3.13 -19.54
CA GLY A 47 -4.90 -4.53 -19.20
C GLY A 47 -3.83 -5.13 -18.30
N ALA A 48 -2.56 -4.83 -18.57
CA ALA A 48 -1.43 -5.27 -17.75
C ALA A 48 -1.45 -4.60 -16.36
N ALA A 49 -1.76 -3.30 -16.30
CA ALA A 49 -1.87 -2.55 -15.05
C ALA A 49 -3.01 -3.06 -14.15
N PHE A 50 -4.16 -3.42 -14.72
CA PHE A 50 -5.30 -3.98 -13.97
C PHE A 50 -4.96 -5.33 -13.33
N VAL A 51 -4.35 -6.25 -14.09
CA VAL A 51 -3.94 -7.56 -13.57
C VAL A 51 -2.82 -7.40 -12.53
N ALA A 52 -1.86 -6.51 -12.78
CA ALA A 52 -0.79 -6.20 -11.82
C ALA A 52 -1.31 -5.62 -10.50
N ALA A 53 -2.40 -4.84 -10.53
CA ALA A 53 -3.01 -4.27 -9.33
C ALA A 53 -3.72 -5.33 -8.44
N LEU A 54 -4.17 -6.45 -9.01
CA LEU A 54 -4.80 -7.55 -8.28
C LEU A 54 -3.79 -8.50 -7.64
N LEU A 55 -2.61 -8.65 -8.25
CA LEU A 55 -1.55 -9.55 -7.82
C LEU A 55 -1.14 -9.39 -6.34
N PRO A 56 -0.90 -8.18 -5.80
CA PRO A 56 -0.53 -8.02 -4.39
C PRO A 56 -1.62 -8.49 -3.41
N GLY A 57 -2.90 -8.34 -3.75
CA GLY A 57 -4.00 -8.82 -2.92
C GLY A 57 -4.03 -10.35 -2.82
N VAL A 58 -3.78 -11.03 -3.94
CA VAL A 58 -3.66 -12.50 -3.98
C VAL A 58 -2.45 -12.97 -3.17
N ILE A 59 -1.30 -12.30 -3.32
CA ILE A 59 -0.09 -12.64 -2.58
C ILE A 59 -0.34 -12.55 -1.06
N ILE A 60 -0.92 -11.45 -0.59
CA ILE A 60 -1.22 -11.27 0.85
C ILE A 60 -2.24 -12.31 1.34
N GLY A 61 -3.29 -12.58 0.58
CA GLY A 61 -4.29 -13.59 0.95
C GLY A 61 -3.68 -14.99 1.09
N VAL A 62 -2.85 -15.40 0.13
CA VAL A 62 -2.13 -16.69 0.19
C VAL A 62 -1.16 -16.74 1.36
N LEU A 63 -0.40 -15.67 1.59
CA LEU A 63 0.57 -15.61 2.68
C LEU A 63 -0.11 -15.73 4.05
N LEU A 64 -1.23 -15.02 4.25
CA LEU A 64 -2.02 -15.09 5.47
C LEU A 64 -2.67 -16.46 5.66
N PHE A 65 -3.12 -17.11 4.58
CA PHE A 65 -3.61 -18.48 4.65
C PHE A 65 -2.57 -19.44 5.24
N PHE A 66 -1.36 -19.44 4.69
CA PHE A 66 -0.30 -20.33 5.16
C PHE A 66 0.16 -19.98 6.57
N LEU A 67 0.34 -18.69 6.87
CA LEU A 67 0.82 -18.25 8.18
C LEU A 67 -0.17 -18.56 9.30
N ALA A 68 -1.46 -18.28 9.07
CA ALA A 68 -2.50 -18.57 10.05
C ALA A 68 -2.76 -20.08 10.18
N THR A 69 -2.68 -20.86 9.09
CA THR A 69 -2.75 -22.33 9.17
C THR A 69 -1.56 -22.89 9.98
N LEU A 70 -0.36 -22.38 9.73
CA LEU A 70 0.86 -22.83 10.40
C LEU A 70 0.82 -22.55 11.90
N PHE A 71 0.35 -21.38 12.31
CA PHE A 71 0.30 -20.98 13.73
C PHE A 71 -0.90 -21.57 14.47
N ALA A 72 -2.06 -21.69 13.82
CA ALA A 72 -3.27 -22.15 14.47
C ALA A 72 -3.47 -23.68 14.37
N GLY A 73 -2.72 -24.36 13.52
CA GLY A 73 -2.81 -25.81 13.31
C GLY A 73 -4.08 -26.28 12.61
N LEU A 74 -5.03 -25.38 12.32
CA LEU A 74 -6.30 -25.66 11.67
C LEU A 74 -6.40 -24.94 10.31
N PRO A 75 -6.54 -25.67 9.19
CA PRO A 75 -6.67 -25.07 7.84
C PRO A 75 -7.84 -24.10 7.68
N ILE A 76 -8.93 -24.31 8.42
CA ILE A 76 -10.10 -23.42 8.43
C ILE A 76 -9.74 -22.01 8.90
N ILE A 77 -8.83 -21.89 9.89
CA ILE A 77 -8.41 -20.59 10.41
C ILE A 77 -7.56 -19.86 9.36
N GLY A 78 -6.70 -20.59 8.65
CA GLY A 78 -6.01 -20.09 7.47
C GLY A 78 -6.96 -19.60 6.40
N PHE A 79 -8.00 -20.37 6.08
CA PHE A 79 -8.98 -19.98 5.07
C PHE A 79 -9.68 -18.67 5.43
N VAL A 80 -10.15 -18.52 6.67
CA VAL A 80 -10.78 -17.28 7.15
C VAL A 80 -9.79 -16.12 7.14
N ALA A 81 -8.54 -16.34 7.56
CA ALA A 81 -7.50 -15.30 7.55
C ALA A 81 -7.12 -14.86 6.13
N GLY A 82 -7.01 -15.80 5.19
CA GLY A 82 -6.75 -15.51 3.77
C GLY A 82 -7.90 -14.76 3.12
N MET A 83 -9.15 -15.15 3.39
CA MET A 83 -10.35 -14.44 2.94
C MET A 83 -10.45 -13.04 3.55
N GLY A 84 -10.16 -12.89 4.84
CA GLY A 84 -10.08 -11.59 5.52
C GLY A 84 -8.98 -10.70 4.93
N GLY A 85 -7.82 -11.28 4.64
CA GLY A 85 -6.71 -10.62 3.95
C GLY A 85 -7.08 -10.12 2.55
N LEU A 86 -7.76 -10.96 1.76
CA LEU A 86 -8.28 -10.58 0.45
C LEU A 86 -9.36 -9.51 0.53
N ALA A 87 -10.25 -9.57 1.51
CA ALA A 87 -11.29 -8.54 1.70
C ALA A 87 -10.69 -7.18 2.09
N LEU A 88 -9.71 -7.18 3.00
CA LEU A 88 -8.97 -5.98 3.40
C LEU A 88 -8.14 -5.41 2.24
N ALA A 89 -7.47 -6.27 1.47
CA ALA A 89 -6.78 -5.88 0.25
C ALA A 89 -7.78 -5.30 -0.77
N GLY A 90 -8.94 -5.93 -0.95
CA GLY A 90 -10.02 -5.49 -1.84
C GLY A 90 -10.56 -4.10 -1.51
N MET A 91 -10.63 -3.74 -0.23
CA MET A 91 -11.00 -2.37 0.18
C MET A 91 -9.95 -1.33 -0.25
N GLN A 92 -8.67 -1.73 -0.34
CA GLN A 92 -7.60 -0.85 -0.84
C GLN A 92 -7.40 -0.94 -2.36
N VAL A 93 -7.89 -2.01 -2.98
CA VAL A 93 -7.81 -2.24 -4.44
C VAL A 93 -8.46 -1.11 -5.21
N ALA A 94 -9.51 -0.42 -4.70
CA ALA A 94 -10.10 0.72 -5.39
C ALA A 94 -9.08 1.85 -5.65
N ALA A 95 -8.30 2.23 -4.64
CA ALA A 95 -7.24 3.23 -4.81
C ALA A 95 -6.07 2.69 -5.66
N LEU A 96 -5.72 1.41 -5.49
CA LEU A 96 -4.66 0.75 -6.24
C LEU A 96 -5.00 0.65 -7.74
N LEU A 97 -6.24 0.31 -8.08
CA LEU A 97 -6.76 0.28 -9.44
C LEU A 97 -6.80 1.66 -10.05
N VAL A 98 -7.35 2.65 -9.34
CA VAL A 98 -7.42 4.05 -9.83
C VAL A 98 -6.01 4.56 -10.12
N GLY A 99 -5.07 4.33 -9.19
CA GLY A 99 -3.67 4.66 -9.40
C GLY A 99 -3.05 3.92 -10.59
N ALA A 100 -3.24 2.60 -10.69
CA ALA A 100 -2.70 1.78 -11.77
C ALA A 100 -3.24 2.16 -13.15
N VAL A 101 -4.52 2.52 -13.24
CA VAL A 101 -5.13 3.01 -14.47
C VAL A 101 -4.54 4.36 -14.87
N ILE A 102 -4.43 5.31 -13.94
CA ILE A 102 -3.81 6.62 -14.20
C ILE A 102 -2.35 6.45 -14.62
N GLY A 103 -1.59 5.63 -13.90
CA GLY A 103 -0.19 5.34 -14.21
C GLY A 103 -0.02 4.67 -15.58
N GLY A 104 -0.87 3.71 -15.90
CA GLY A 104 -0.86 3.02 -17.19
C GLY A 104 -1.17 3.97 -18.35
N LEU A 105 -2.17 4.84 -18.20
CA LEU A 105 -2.52 5.85 -19.21
C LEU A 105 -1.42 6.90 -19.41
N LEU A 106 -0.71 7.30 -18.35
CA LEU A 106 0.40 8.26 -18.42
C LEU A 106 1.67 7.69 -19.05
N ALA A 107 1.80 6.36 -19.10
CA ALA A 107 2.94 5.67 -19.72
C ALA A 107 2.62 5.13 -21.12
N SER A 108 1.37 5.28 -21.57
CA SER A 108 0.91 4.91 -22.91
C SER A 108 1.32 5.93 -23.96
#